data_AF-A0A661TVN2-F1
#
_entry.id   AF-A0A661TVN2-F1
#
_cell.length_a   1.000
_cell.length_b   1.000
_cell.length_c   1.000
_cell.angle_alpha   90.00
_cell.angle_beta   90.00
_cell.angle_gamma   90.00
#
_symmetry.space_group_name_H-M   'P 1'
#
loop_
_entity.id
_entity.type
_entity.pdbx_description
1 polymer ?
#
loop_
_entity_poly.entity_id
_entity_poly.type
_entity_poly.pdbx_seq_one_letter_code
_entity_poly.pdbx_strand_id
1 'polypeptide(L)' 'MSRIGRREIVIPDKVNVYLQGKKIVVEGPLGKLEQEIHHLVDVEIENGIIRVKRKSDTKSARSLHGLYGALIL' A
#
# COMPACT_ATOMS: atom_id res chain seq x y z
N MET A 1 11.07 -13.83 3.00
CA MET A 1 10.79 -12.45 3.47
C MET A 1 10.78 -11.55 2.25
N SER A 2 9.65 -10.93 1.90
CA SER A 2 9.63 -9.99 0.78
C SER A 2 10.36 -8.71 1.20
N ARG A 3 11.48 -8.38 0.55
CA ARG A 3 12.26 -7.17 0.82
C ARG A 3 11.53 -5.90 0.35
N ILE A 4 10.57 -6.06 -0.59
CA ILE A 4 9.83 -4.97 -1.22
C ILE A 4 8.74 -4.45 -0.28
N GLY A 5 7.93 -5.32 0.33
CA GLY A 5 6.87 -4.90 1.25
C GLY A 5 7.35 -4.33 2.60
N ARG A 6 8.65 -4.43 2.93
CA ARG A 6 9.22 -3.80 4.14
C ARG A 6 9.73 -2.38 3.87
N ARG A 7 9.77 -1.95 2.60
CA ARG A 7 10.19 -0.60 2.26
C ARG A 7 9.13 0.40 2.68
N GLU A 8 9.59 1.48 3.28
CA GLU A 8 8.82 2.69 3.49
C GLU A 8 8.70 3.39 2.14
N ILE A 9 7.47 3.66 1.72
CA ILE A 9 7.21 4.33 0.44
C ILE A 9 6.88 5.79 0.76
N VAL A 10 7.77 6.70 0.36
CA VAL A 10 7.57 8.14 0.58
C VAL A 10 6.61 8.67 -0.47
N ILE A 11 5.55 9.34 -0.03
CA ILE A 11 4.57 9.99 -0.90
C ILE A 11 5.18 11.28 -1.45
N PRO A 12 5.31 11.45 -2.77
CA PRO A 12 5.76 12.70 -3.35
C PRO A 12 4.73 13.82 -3.13
N ASP A 13 5.17 15.08 -2.97
CA ASP A 13 4.31 16.23 -2.65
C ASP A 13 3.15 16.51 -3.62
N LYS A 14 3.17 15.90 -4.82
CA LYS A 14 2.12 16.05 -5.84
C LYS A 14 1.08 14.92 -5.83
N VAL A 15 1.19 13.97 -4.92
CA VAL A 15 0.33 12.79 -4.86
C VAL A 15 -0.37 12.76 -3.52
N ASN A 16 -1.70 12.72 -3.55
CA ASN A 16 -2.51 12.50 -2.36
C ASN A 16 -2.93 11.04 -2.30
N VAL A 17 -2.74 10.40 -1.15
CA VAL A 17 -3.18 9.02 -0.92
C VAL A 17 -4.16 8.98 0.23
N TYR A 18 -5.32 8.40 -0.02
CA TYR A 18 -6.40 8.26 0.93
C TYR A 18 -6.80 6.81 1.09
N LEU A 19 -7.16 6.43 2.32
CA LEU A 19 -7.72 5.13 2.64
C LEU A 19 -9.23 5.28 2.86
N GLN A 20 -10.03 4.72 1.95
CA GLN A 20 -11.48 4.56 2.10
C GLN A 20 -11.80 3.13 2.51
N GLY A 21 -11.73 2.85 3.81
CA GLY A 21 -12.01 1.53 4.37
C GLY A 21 -11.02 0.47 3.88
N LYS A 22 -11.40 -0.30 2.87
CA LYS A 22 -10.54 -1.32 2.22
C LYS A 22 -10.02 -0.89 0.85
N LYS A 23 -10.29 0.33 0.38
CA LYS A 23 -9.77 0.84 -0.88
C LYS A 23 -8.75 1.94 -0.63
N ILE A 24 -7.63 1.87 -1.34
CA ILE A 24 -6.68 2.96 -1.47
C ILE A 24 -7.06 3.78 -2.70
N VAL A 25 -7.15 5.09 -2.51
CA VAL A 25 -7.35 6.06 -3.58
C VAL A 25 -6.10 6.91 -3.66
N VAL A 26 -5.44 6.90 -4.81
CA VAL A 26 -4.25 7.69 -5.10
C VAL A 26 -4.64 8.73 -6.14
N GLU A 27 -4.59 10.00 -5.77
CA GLU A 27 -4.81 11.13 -6.66
C GLU A 27 -3.47 11.79 -6.97
N GLY A 28 -3.12 11.85 -8.24
CA GLY A 28 -1.90 12.48 -8.71
C GLY A 28 -2.16 13.45 -9.86
N PRO A 29 -1.11 14.11 -10.37
CA PRO A 29 -1.23 15.08 -11.46
C PRO A 29 -1.70 14.45 -12.78
N LEU A 30 -1.61 13.13 -12.91
CA LEU A 30 -1.97 12.38 -14.12
C LEU A 30 -3.34 11.68 -14.02
N GLY A 31 -4.05 11.82 -12.89
CA GLY A 31 -5.36 11.22 -12.67
C GLY A 31 -5.52 10.57 -11.30
N LYS A 32 -6.61 9.81 -11.14
CA LYS A 32 -6.93 9.07 -9.92
C LYS A 32 -6.85 7.56 -10.16
N LEU A 33 -6.32 6.83 -9.19
CA LEU A 33 -6.23 5.38 -9.15
C LEU A 33 -6.91 4.86 -7.88
N GLU A 34 -7.77 3.87 -8.04
CA GLU A 34 -8.50 3.25 -6.93
C GLU A 34 -8.14 1.76 -6.90
N GLN A 35 -7.53 1.30 -5.81
CA GLN A 35 -7.09 -0.08 -5.63
C GLN A 35 -7.72 -0.69 -4.40
N GLU A 36 -8.34 -1.86 -4.54
CA GLU A 36 -8.89 -2.59 -3.41
C GLU A 36 -7.82 -3.43 -2.69
N ILE A 37 -7.77 -3.27 -1.37
CA ILE A 37 -6.84 -3.95 -0.48
C ILE A 37 -7.51 -5.22 0.06
N HIS A 38 -6.82 -6.33 -0.13
CA HIS A 38 -7.25 -7.60 0.38
C HIS A 38 -7.22 -7.63 1.90
N HIS A 39 -8.22 -8.23 2.54
CA HIS A 39 -8.37 -8.29 4.00
C HIS A 39 -7.20 -8.94 4.78
N LEU A 40 -6.24 -9.55 4.08
CA LEU A 40 -5.04 -10.18 4.66
C LEU A 40 -3.87 -9.19 4.82
N VAL A 41 -4.01 -7.99 4.26
CA VAL A 41 -3.01 -6.92 4.23
C VAL A 41 -3.67 -5.64 4.72
N ASP A 42 -2.95 -4.89 5.56
CA ASP A 42 -3.29 -3.53 5.94
C ASP A 42 -2.28 -2.57 5.31
N VAL A 43 -2.72 -1.34 5.09
CA VAL A 43 -1.83 -0.25 4.71
C VAL A 43 -2.02 0.87 5.71
N GLU A 44 -0.90 1.38 6.22
CA GLU A 44 -0.85 2.54 7.10
C GLU A 44 -0.17 3.69 6.37
N ILE A 45 -0.71 4.88 6.54
CA ILE A 45 -0.17 6.11 5.97
C ILE A 45 0.16 7.03 7.15
N GLU A 46 1.44 7.23 7.42
CA GLU A 46 1.93 8.10 8.50
C GLU A 46 2.96 9.09 7.95
N ASN A 47 2.79 10.39 8.23
CA ASN A 47 3.77 11.43 7.91
C ASN A 47 4.25 11.44 6.45
N GLY A 48 3.36 11.18 5.49
CA GLY A 48 3.74 11.09 4.08
C GLY A 48 4.50 9.82 3.71
N ILE A 49 4.46 8.79 4.56
CA ILE A 49 5.05 7.48 4.32
C ILE A 49 3.94 6.42 4.34
N ILE A 50 3.93 5.57 3.32
CA ILE A 50 3.05 4.40 3.25
C ILE A 50 3.83 3.18 3.73
N ARG A 51 3.24 2.47 4.68
CA ARG A 51 3.71 1.18 5.19
C ARG A 51 2.66 0.11 4.96
N VAL A 52 3.06 -0.97 4.31
CA VAL A 52 2.20 -2.13 4.10
C VAL A 52 2.45 -3.14 5.23
N LYS A 53 1.41 -3.46 6.01
CA LYS A 53 1.44 -4.48 7.07
C LYS A 53 0.68 -5.73 6.63
N ARG A 54 1.16 -6.90 7.04
CA ARG A 54 0.44 -8.17 6.83
C ARG A 54 -0.28 -8.57 8.12
N LYS A 55 -1.54 -8.98 8.03
CA LYS A 55 -2.33 -9.44 9.20
C LYS A 55 -2.01 -10.86 9.62
N SER A 56 -1.43 -11.65 8.73
CA SER A 56 -1.09 -13.04 8.98
C SER A 56 0.21 -13.41 8.29
N ASP A 57 0.85 -14.50 8.74
CA ASP A 57 2.10 -15.00 8.16
C ASP A 57 1.89 -16.18 7.21
N THR A 58 0.65 -16.35 6.73
CA THR A 58 0.31 -17.33 5.68
C THR A 58 1.04 -17.01 4.36
N LYS A 59 1.24 -18.04 3.54
CA LYS A 59 1.90 -17.90 2.22
C LYS A 59 1.20 -16.85 1.36
N SER A 60 -0.14 -16.83 1.37
CA SER A 60 -0.94 -15.84 0.64
C SER A 60 -0.70 -14.41 1.13
N ALA A 61 -0.68 -14.19 2.44
CA ALA A 61 -0.42 -12.86 3.01
C ALA A 61 1.00 -12.36 2.68
N ARG A 62 1.99 -13.24 2.66
CA ARG A 62 3.37 -12.89 2.24
C ARG A 62 3.46 -12.53 0.76
N SER A 63 2.75 -13.24 -0.13
CA SER A 63 2.69 -12.91 -1.56
C SER A 63 1.99 -11.58 -1.80
N LEU A 64 0.84 -11.37 -1.15
CA LEU A 64 0.07 -10.12 -1.25
C LEU A 64 0.88 -8.93 -0.71
N HIS A 65 1.59 -9.11 0.41
CA HIS A 65 2.48 -8.08 0.97
C HIS A 65 3.55 -7.62 -0.02
N GLY A 66 4.13 -8.55 -0.77
CA GLY A 66 5.07 -8.21 -1.85
C GLY A 66 4.40 -7.51 -3.04
N LEU A 67 3.23 -8.00 -3.47
CA LEU A 67 2.46 -7.44 -4.58
C LEU A 67 2.03 -6.00 -4.30
N TYR A 68 1.41 -5.73 -3.15
CA TYR A 68 0.96 -4.39 -2.78
C TYR A 68 2.14 -3.44 -2.58
N GLY A 69 3.26 -3.92 -2.02
CA GLY A 69 4.49 -3.13 -1.97
C GLY A 69 5.06 -2.78 -3.35
N ALA A 70 4.78 -3.56 -4.40
CA ALA A 70 5.21 -3.27 -5.77
C ALA A 70 4.20 -2.44 -6.57
N LEU A 71 2.91 -2.51 -6.24
CA LEU A 71 1.87 -1.70 -6.89
C LEU A 71 1.86 -0.24 -6.40
N ILE A 72 2.32 0.00 -5.18
CA ILE A 72 2.35 1.33 -4.55
C ILE A 72 3.68 2.05 -4.81
N LEU A 73 4.75 1.30 -5.12
CA LEU A 73 6.11 1.81 -5.36
C LEU A 73 6.28 2.27 -6.81
#